data_AF-A0A352S1W5-F1
#
_entry.id   AF-A0A352S1W5-F1
#
_cell.length_a   1.000
_cell.length_b   1.000
_cell.length_c   1.000
_cell.angle_alpha   90.00
_cell.angle_beta   90.00
_cell.angle_gamma   90.00
#
_symmetry.space_group_name_H-M   'P 1'
#
loop_
_entity.id
_entity.type
_entity.pdbx_description
1 polymer ?
#
loop_
_entity_poly.entity_id
_entity_poly.type
_entity_poly.pdbx_seq_one_letter_code
_entity_poly.pdbx_strand_id
1 'polypeptide(L)'
;MTRSARHHNAGKGTGKNDSSESALIVAAHGRHYVVERADGTHLHAFPRGKKSDAAVGDHVRVELASVDQGVITAIDPRKNLLHRSDQFKSKLLAANIDQVIIVLATE
;
A
#
# COMPACT_ATOMS: atom_id res chain seq x y z
N MET A 1 32.99 21.04 -40.42
CA MET A 1 33.10 19.58 -40.21
C MET A 1 33.44 19.40 -38.73
N THR A 2 32.69 18.82 -37.79
CA THR A 2 31.52 17.94 -37.82
C THR A 2 30.98 17.85 -36.38
N ARG A 3 29.66 18.03 -36.20
CA ARG A 3 28.75 17.33 -35.25
C ARG A 3 28.79 17.57 -33.72
N SER A 4 27.62 18.02 -33.25
CA SER A 4 26.75 17.35 -32.23
C SER A 4 26.61 17.97 -30.84
N ALA A 5 25.55 18.76 -30.71
CA ALA A 5 24.59 18.88 -29.60
C ALA A 5 24.85 18.11 -28.30
N ARG A 6 24.85 18.85 -27.18
CA ARG A 6 24.22 18.43 -25.92
C ARG A 6 23.48 19.61 -25.28
N HIS A 7 22.19 19.71 -25.61
CA HIS A 7 21.19 20.01 -24.57
C HIS A 7 21.23 18.89 -23.52
N HIS A 8 20.81 19.19 -22.29
CA HIS A 8 20.08 18.36 -21.29
C HIS A 8 20.23 19.11 -19.95
N ASN A 9 19.48 20.21 -19.81
CA ASN A 9 18.15 20.29 -19.20
C ASN A 9 18.20 20.18 -17.67
N ALA A 10 17.84 21.29 -17.04
CA ALA A 10 17.74 21.51 -15.62
C ALA A 10 16.82 20.46 -14.96
N GLY A 11 17.39 19.68 -14.04
CA GLY A 11 16.62 18.90 -13.08
C GLY A 11 15.89 19.84 -12.13
N LYS A 12 14.72 20.31 -12.57
CA LYS A 12 13.77 21.09 -11.79
C LYS A 12 13.24 20.16 -10.69
N GLY A 13 13.84 20.24 -9.51
CA GLY A 13 13.29 19.63 -8.29
C GLY A 13 11.96 20.29 -7.94
N THR A 14 10.87 19.78 -8.54
CA THR A 14 9.53 20.17 -8.14
C THR A 14 9.19 19.43 -6.86
N GLY A 15 9.43 20.10 -5.73
CA GLY A 15 8.76 19.78 -4.47
C GLY A 15 7.26 19.91 -4.68
N LYS A 16 6.60 18.78 -4.95
CA LYS A 16 5.16 18.68 -4.83
C LYS A 16 4.92 18.44 -3.34
N ASN A 17 4.14 19.31 -2.72
CA ASN A 17 3.71 19.16 -1.34
C ASN A 17 2.75 17.96 -1.30
N ASP A 18 3.34 16.76 -1.28
CA ASP A 18 2.61 15.51 -1.29
C ASP A 18 2.17 15.28 0.15
N SER A 19 0.94 15.70 0.46
CA SER A 19 0.31 15.45 1.76
C SER A 19 -0.09 13.98 1.87
N SER A 20 0.84 13.08 1.55
CA SER A 20 0.68 11.65 1.69
C SER A 20 1.22 11.23 3.06
N GLU A 21 0.32 10.80 3.93
CA GLU A 21 0.66 10.29 5.25
C GLU A 21 0.98 8.79 5.19
N SER A 22 1.83 8.33 6.10
CA SER A 22 2.10 6.91 6.26
C SER A 22 1.02 6.27 7.14
N ALA A 23 0.53 5.11 6.73
CA ALA A 23 -0.48 4.36 7.46
C ALA A 23 -0.26 2.85 7.30
N LEU A 24 -0.91 2.06 8.16
CA LEU A 24 -0.89 0.59 8.14
C LEU A 24 -2.27 0.06 7.75
N ILE A 25 -2.34 -0.88 6.80
CA ILE A 25 -3.62 -1.55 6.50
C ILE A 25 -3.95 -2.54 7.62
N VAL A 26 -5.05 -2.30 8.32
CA VAL A 26 -5.54 -3.15 9.43
C VAL A 26 -6.75 -4.01 9.04
N ALA A 27 -7.48 -3.64 7.99
CA ALA A 27 -8.54 -4.47 7.43
C ALA A 27 -8.64 -4.32 5.91
N ALA A 28 -9.01 -5.41 5.23
CA ALA A 28 -9.19 -5.46 3.77
C ALA A 28 -10.51 -6.14 3.39
N HIS A 29 -11.41 -5.38 2.78
CA HIS A 29 -12.71 -5.82 2.27
C HIS A 29 -12.80 -5.56 0.77
N GLY A 30 -12.14 -6.42 -0.01
CA GLY A 30 -12.08 -6.29 -1.47
C GLY A 30 -11.25 -5.08 -1.90
N ARG A 31 -11.92 -3.99 -2.31
CA ARG A 31 -11.28 -2.71 -2.69
C ARG A 31 -11.41 -1.61 -1.63
N HIS A 32 -12.01 -1.95 -0.49
CA HIS A 32 -12.21 -1.07 0.64
C HIS A 32 -11.25 -1.51 1.74
N TYR A 33 -10.45 -0.59 2.24
CA TYR A 33 -9.47 -0.85 3.29
C TYR A 33 -9.78 0.00 4.50
N VAL A 34 -9.33 -0.45 5.66
CA VAL A 34 -9.19 0.39 6.85
C VAL A 34 -7.71 0.55 7.10
N VAL A 35 -7.26 1.79 7.20
CA VAL A 35 -5.88 2.12 7.52
C VAL A 35 -5.81 2.74 8.90
N GLU A 36 -4.79 2.38 9.66
CA GLU A 36 -4.42 2.99 10.94
C GLU A 36 -3.32 4.03 10.68
N ARG A 37 -3.57 5.26 11.11
CA ARG A 37 -2.64 6.38 11.00
C ARG A 37 -1.66 6.38 12.17
N ALA A 38 -0.62 7.20 12.08
CA ALA A 38 0.40 7.32 13.13
C ALA A 38 -0.16 7.77 14.50
N ASP A 39 -1.32 8.44 14.53
CA ASP A 39 -2.02 8.85 15.75
C ASP A 39 -2.94 7.75 16.32
N GLY A 40 -2.96 6.56 15.72
CA GLY A 40 -3.80 5.41 16.11
C GLY A 40 -5.26 5.51 15.65
N THR A 41 -5.63 6.56 14.91
CA THR A 41 -6.99 6.68 14.39
C THR A 41 -7.15 5.89 13.09
N HIS A 42 -8.40 5.48 12.81
CA HIS A 42 -8.73 4.71 11.62
C HIS A 42 -9.35 5.57 10.54
N LEU A 43 -9.01 5.26 9.29
CA LEU A 43 -9.52 5.91 8.10
C LEU A 43 -9.94 4.85 7.08
N HIS A 44 -11.09 5.03 6.44
CA HIS A 44 -11.44 4.20 5.29
C HIS A 44 -10.61 4.64 4.09
N ALA A 45 -10.04 3.68 3.35
CA ALA A 45 -9.17 4.00 2.24
C ALA A 45 -9.42 3.12 1.01
N PHE A 46 -9.13 3.68 -0.16
CA PHE A 46 -9.31 3.02 -1.45
C PHE A 46 -8.06 3.14 -2.31
N PRO A 47 -7.73 2.12 -3.12
CA PRO A 47 -6.58 2.18 -3.99
C PRO A 47 -6.79 3.20 -5.10
N ARG A 48 -5.73 3.94 -5.44
CA ARG A 48 -5.72 4.77 -6.64
C ARG A 48 -5.80 3.88 -7.88
N GLY A 49 -6.91 3.98 -8.62
CA GLY A 49 -7.13 3.23 -9.86
C GLY A 49 -7.80 1.86 -9.64
N LYS A 50 -7.71 0.97 -10.64
CA LYS A 50 -8.46 -0.31 -10.66
C LYS A 50 -7.75 -1.47 -9.95
N LYS A 51 -6.44 -1.37 -9.73
CA LYS A 51 -5.66 -2.46 -9.12
C LYS A 51 -5.95 -2.53 -7.62
N SER A 52 -6.05 -3.74 -7.09
CA SER A 52 -6.31 -4.01 -5.68
C SER A 52 -5.36 -5.11 -5.22
N ASP A 53 -4.12 -4.72 -4.97
CA ASP A 53 -3.03 -5.60 -4.60
C ASP A 53 -2.51 -5.35 -3.19
N ALA A 54 -3.27 -4.62 -2.37
CA ALA A 54 -2.93 -4.38 -0.97
C ALA A 54 -3.47 -5.51 -0.07
N ALA A 55 -2.76 -5.77 1.03
CA ALA A 55 -3.07 -6.79 2.03
C ALA A 55 -3.02 -6.18 3.43
N VAL A 56 -3.67 -6.84 4.40
CA VAL A 56 -3.51 -6.48 5.82
C VAL A 56 -2.04 -6.62 6.21
N GLY A 57 -1.51 -5.64 6.95
CA GLY A 57 -0.09 -5.56 7.30
C GLY A 57 0.77 -4.78 6.31
N ASP A 58 0.23 -4.29 5.19
CA ASP A 58 0.96 -3.38 4.32
C ASP A 58 1.13 -1.99 4.95
N HIS A 59 2.35 -1.46 4.88
CA HIS A 59 2.60 -0.04 5.06
C HIS A 59 2.31 0.69 3.75
N VAL A 60 1.57 1.79 3.84
CA VAL A 60 1.06 2.51 2.67
C VAL A 60 1.22 4.02 2.81
N ARG A 61 1.18 4.69 1.65
CA ARG A 61 1.01 6.13 1.54
C ARG A 61 -0.44 6.44 1.24
N VAL A 62 -1.03 7.35 2.01
CA VAL A 62 -2.44 7.71 1.92
C VAL A 62 -2.58 9.22 1.80
N GLU A 63 -3.35 9.68 0.82
CA GLU A 63 -3.78 11.07 0.73
C GLU A 63 -5.22 11.19 1.25
N LEU A 64 -5.52 12.19 2.07
CA LEU A 64 -6.89 12.45 2.51
C LEU A 64 -7.76 12.91 1.34
N ALA A 65 -8.90 12.25 1.14
CA ALA A 65 -9.92 12.66 0.18
C ALA A 65 -11.10 13.35 0.87
N SER A 66 -11.39 13.00 2.13
CA SER A 66 -12.34 13.67 3.01
C SER A 66 -11.94 13.46 4.47
N VAL A 67 -12.77 13.91 5.42
CA VAL A 67 -12.53 13.75 6.86
C VAL A 67 -12.38 12.27 7.25
N ASP A 68 -13.16 11.38 6.64
CA ASP A 68 -13.24 9.97 7.00
C ASP A 68 -12.73 9.03 5.90
N GLN A 69 -12.25 9.57 4.77
CA GLN A 69 -11.82 8.78 3.62
C GLN A 69 -10.46 9.20 3.07
N GLY A 70 -9.67 8.22 2.67
CA GLY A 70 -8.36 8.39 2.06
C GLY A 70 -8.19 7.61 0.75
N VAL A 71 -7.17 7.99 -0.02
CA VAL A 71 -6.75 7.31 -1.24
C VAL A 71 -5.36 6.75 -1.01
N ILE A 72 -5.23 5.43 -1.10
CA ILE A 72 -3.95 4.73 -1.08
C ILE A 72 -3.23 5.03 -2.39
N THR A 73 -2.11 5.74 -2.30
CA THR A 73 -1.33 6.20 -3.45
C THR A 73 -0.14 5.30 -3.75
N ALA A 74 0.42 4.67 -2.72
CA ALA A 74 1.50 3.71 -2.84
C ALA A 74 1.44 2.66 -1.71
N ILE A 75 1.98 1.49 -2.00
CA ILE A 75 2.29 0.44 -1.02
C ILE A 75 3.81 0.42 -0.87
N ASP A 76 4.30 0.55 0.36
CA ASP A 76 5.72 0.52 0.65
C ASP A 76 6.29 -0.90 0.43
N PRO A 77 7.60 -1.07 0.22
CA PRO A 77 8.20 -2.37 -0.03
C PRO A 77 7.91 -3.39 1.08
N ARG A 78 7.42 -4.56 0.68
CA ARG A 78 7.11 -5.67 1.58
C ARG A 78 8.35 -6.46 1.95
N LYS A 79 8.43 -6.92 3.20
CA LYS A 79 9.41 -7.93 3.64
C LYS A 79 8.99 -9.33 3.20
N ASN A 80 7.70 -9.63 3.25
CA ASN A 80 7.13 -10.92 2.89
C ASN A 80 5.63 -10.77 2.58
N LEU A 81 5.04 -11.86 2.07
CA LEU A 81 3.64 -11.90 1.68
C LEU A 81 3.07 -13.31 1.87
N LEU A 82 1.96 -13.39 2.60
CA LEU A 82 1.22 -14.62 2.85
C LEU A 82 0.05 -14.71 1.88
N HIS A 83 0.02 -15.81 1.12
CA HIS A 83 -1.04 -16.12 0.18
C HIS A 83 -1.92 -17.25 0.70
N ARG A 84 -3.20 -17.19 0.35
CA ARG A 84 -4.12 -18.32 0.43
C ARG A 84 -4.29 -18.93 -0.96
N SER A 85 -4.09 -20.24 -1.08
CA SER A 85 -4.46 -21.00 -2.28
C SER A 85 -5.98 -21.11 -2.39
N ASP A 86 -6.54 -20.80 -3.55
CA ASP A 86 -7.92 -21.13 -3.92
C ASP A 86 -7.94 -22.08 -5.14
N GLN A 87 -9.11 -22.61 -5.49
CA GLN A 87 -9.25 -23.59 -6.59
C GLN A 87 -8.82 -23.05 -7.97
N PHE A 88 -8.72 -21.74 -8.15
CA PHE A 88 -8.48 -21.12 -9.45
C PHE A 88 -7.27 -20.16 -9.47
N LYS A 89 -6.86 -19.55 -8.34
CA LYS A 89 -5.71 -18.62 -8.14
C LYS A 89 -5.26 -18.55 -6.67
N SER A 90 -4.17 -17.81 -6.40
CA SER A 90 -3.76 -17.43 -5.04
C SER A 90 -4.28 -16.03 -4.69
N LYS A 91 -4.88 -15.84 -3.51
CA LYS A 91 -5.30 -14.53 -2.98
C LYS A 91 -4.31 -14.01 -1.94
N LEU A 92 -4.12 -12.70 -1.90
CA LEU A 92 -3.36 -12.04 -0.83
C LEU A 92 -4.12 -12.21 0.49
N LEU A 93 -3.42 -12.66 1.53
CA LEU A 93 -3.99 -12.80 2.86
C LEU A 93 -3.44 -11.71 3.81
N ALA A 94 -2.11 -11.59 3.89
CA ALA A 94 -1.43 -10.63 4.75
C ALA A 94 0.01 -10.36 4.27
N ALA A 95 0.61 -9.25 4.68
CA ALA A 95 1.98 -8.85 4.37
C ALA A 95 2.75 -8.48 5.64
N ASN A 96 4.09 -8.48 5.54
CA ASN A 96 5.00 -8.04 6.60
C ASN A 96 4.81 -8.78 7.94
N ILE A 97 4.53 -10.08 7.90
CA ILE A 97 4.37 -10.91 9.09
C ILE A 97 5.74 -11.40 9.56
N ASP A 98 6.07 -11.21 10.83
CA ASP A 98 7.33 -11.71 11.42
C ASP A 98 7.17 -13.10 12.07
N GLN A 99 5.94 -13.51 12.41
CA GLN A 99 5.68 -14.80 13.07
C GLN A 99 4.35 -15.43 12.61
N VAL A 100 4.39 -16.75 12.37
CA VAL A 100 3.19 -17.57 12.10
C VAL A 100 3.07 -18.61 13.20
N ILE A 101 1.89 -18.67 13.84
CA ILE A 101 1.60 -19.63 14.91
C ILE A 101 0.60 -20.65 14.37
N ILE A 102 0.96 -21.92 14.39
CA ILE A 102 0.09 -23.04 14.01
C ILE A 102 -0.43 -23.67 15.29
N VAL A 103 -1.74 -23.59 15.50
CA VAL A 103 -2.41 -24.15 16.67
C VAL A 103 -3.13 -25.43 16.26
N LEU A 104 -2.91 -26.51 17.02
CA LEU A 104 -3.51 -27.82 16.79
C LEU A 104 -4.28 -28.24 18.05
N ALA A 105 -5.39 -28.95 17.88
CA ALA A 105 -6.17 -29.53 18.96
C ALA A 105 -6.68 -30.92 18.53
N THR A 106 -6.87 -31.82 19.49
CA THR A 106 -7.58 -33.08 19.27
C THR A 106 -9.10 -32.84 19.28
N GLU A 107 -9.86 -33.69 18.59
CA GLU A 107 -11.32 -33.73 18.70
C GLU A 107 -11.80 -34.27 20.06
#